data_AF-A0A956TR72-F1
#
_entry.id   AF-A0A956TR72-F1
#
_cell.length_a   1.000
_cell.length_b   1.000
_cell.length_c   1.000
_cell.angle_alpha   90.00
_cell.angle_beta   90.00
_cell.angle_gamma   90.00
#
_symmetry.space_group_name_H-M   'P 1'
#
loop_
_entity.id
_entity.type
_entity.pdbx_description
1 polymer ?
#
loop_
_entity_poly.entity_id
_entity_poly.type
_entity_poly.pdbx_seq_one_letter_code
_entity_poly.pdbx_strand_id
1 'polypeptide(L)'
;MFQELKRQLLSGQTTFTKALPDALPALRGKITDEKLIWLSSELQGYQDGLSFYQTTSHELPPYRVVPGSLQAYYEDGTMEPLNHPYANRPQHFLSAPISWIEEFSTFSGDVSIVELPELSHFMAAQRAGVVVVTPKSELKRIIATFRNEFIKLLDQVMQQHPETV
;
A
#
# COMPACT_ATOMS: atom_id res chain seq x y z
N MET A 1 -24.28 3.62 6.86
CA MET A 1 -22.89 3.17 7.17
C MET A 1 -21.80 3.90 6.38
N PHE A 2 -21.82 3.91 5.05
CA PHE A 2 -20.73 4.50 4.24
C PHE A 2 -20.49 6.00 4.47
N GLN A 3 -21.55 6.77 4.75
CA GLN A 3 -21.44 8.17 5.16
C GLN A 3 -20.59 8.35 6.42
N GLU A 4 -20.78 7.47 7.41
CA GLU A 4 -20.04 7.53 8.67
C GLU A 4 -18.58 7.13 8.45
N LEU A 5 -18.31 6.08 7.69
CA LEU A 5 -16.94 5.70 7.30
C LEU A 5 -16.22 6.83 6.55
N LYS A 6 -16.89 7.47 5.58
CA LYS A 6 -16.37 8.64 4.86
C LYS A 6 -16.04 9.78 5.83
N ARG A 7 -16.96 10.12 6.74
CA ARG A 7 -16.75 11.17 7.75
C ARG A 7 -15.56 10.87 8.64
N GLN A 8 -15.43 9.62 9.11
CA GLN A 8 -14.34 9.19 9.97
C GLN A 8 -12.99 9.21 9.23
N LEU A 9 -12.94 8.79 7.97
CA LEU A 9 -11.72 8.81 7.14
C LEU A 9 -11.25 10.24 6.84
N LEU A 10 -12.18 11.15 6.51
CA LEU A 10 -11.86 12.55 6.25
C LEU A 10 -11.40 13.29 7.50
N SER A 11 -11.93 12.93 8.66
CA SER A 11 -11.55 13.53 9.95
C SER A 11 -10.32 12.88 10.60
N GLY A 12 -9.76 11.82 10.00
CA GLY A 12 -8.67 11.05 10.58
C GLY A 12 -9.04 10.29 11.87
N GLN A 13 -10.34 10.09 12.12
CA GLN A 13 -10.86 9.38 13.29
C GLN A 13 -10.76 7.85 13.15
N THR A 14 -10.51 7.35 11.94
CA THR A 14 -10.31 5.92 11.64
C THR A 14 -9.13 5.71 10.71
N THR A 15 -8.57 4.51 10.74
CA THR A 15 -7.44 4.05 9.91
C THR A 15 -7.94 3.10 8.82
N PHE A 16 -7.13 2.86 7.79
CA PHE A 16 -7.51 1.91 6.75
C PHE A 16 -7.60 0.47 7.26
N THR A 17 -6.82 0.13 8.29
CA THR A 17 -6.90 -1.17 8.99
C THR A 17 -8.30 -1.47 9.55
N LYS A 18 -9.09 -0.44 9.87
CA LYS A 18 -10.47 -0.60 10.35
C LYS A 18 -11.49 -0.39 9.23
N ALA A 19 -11.31 0.68 8.45
CA ALA A 19 -12.30 1.08 7.45
C ALA A 19 -12.44 0.08 6.28
N LEU A 20 -11.33 -0.54 5.82
CA LEU A 20 -11.37 -1.47 4.68
C LEU A 20 -12.07 -2.79 5.01
N PRO A 21 -11.73 -3.50 6.11
CA PRO A 21 -12.45 -4.72 6.48
C PRO A 21 -13.95 -4.51 6.68
N ASP A 22 -14.35 -3.37 7.25
CA ASP A 22 -15.76 -3.05 7.47
C ASP A 22 -16.51 -2.74 6.16
N ALA A 23 -15.85 -2.07 5.22
CA ALA A 23 -16.46 -1.68 3.95
C ALA A 23 -16.56 -2.83 2.94
N LEU A 24 -15.55 -3.70 2.85
CA LEU A 24 -15.44 -4.74 1.83
C LEU A 24 -16.68 -5.63 1.69
N PRO A 25 -17.24 -6.22 2.78
CA PRO A 25 -18.46 -7.04 2.68
C PRO A 25 -19.66 -6.27 2.13
N ALA A 26 -19.77 -4.98 2.47
CA ALA A 26 -20.89 -4.13 2.07
C ALA A 26 -20.77 -3.60 0.63
N LEU A 27 -19.56 -3.63 0.06
CA LEU A 27 -19.27 -3.27 -1.34
C LEU A 27 -19.47 -4.44 -2.31
N ARG A 28 -19.47 -5.68 -1.80
CA ARG A 28 -19.68 -6.88 -2.62
C ARG A 28 -20.99 -6.79 -3.41
N GLY A 29 -20.91 -6.99 -4.72
CA GLY A 29 -22.07 -6.90 -5.63
C GLY A 29 -22.53 -5.48 -5.96
N LYS A 30 -21.87 -4.43 -5.45
CA LYS A 30 -22.17 -3.01 -5.73
C LYS A 30 -21.08 -2.30 -6.53
N ILE A 31 -19.90 -2.92 -6.67
CA ILE A 31 -18.78 -2.44 -7.48
C ILE A 31 -18.26 -3.60 -8.33
N THR A 32 -17.44 -3.28 -9.34
CA THR A 32 -16.83 -4.28 -10.22
C THR A 32 -15.84 -5.18 -9.46
N ASP A 33 -15.66 -6.41 -9.95
CA ASP A 33 -14.70 -7.36 -9.36
C ASP A 33 -13.28 -6.81 -9.34
N GLU A 34 -12.88 -6.07 -10.40
CA GLU A 34 -11.59 -5.38 -10.46
C GLU A 34 -11.37 -4.45 -9.26
N LYS A 35 -12.39 -3.68 -8.87
CA LYS A 35 -12.31 -2.77 -7.71
C LYS A 35 -12.28 -3.53 -6.39
N LEU A 36 -13.00 -4.65 -6.28
CA LEU A 36 -12.94 -5.52 -5.10
C LEU A 36 -11.55 -6.16 -4.95
N ILE A 37 -10.98 -6.64 -6.05
CA ILE A 37 -9.62 -7.19 -6.10
C ILE A 37 -8.63 -6.11 -5.68
N TRP A 38 -8.72 -4.90 -6.26
CA TRP A 38 -7.88 -3.78 -5.88
C TRP A 38 -7.94 -3.46 -4.38
N LEU A 39 -9.14 -3.34 -3.80
CA LEU A 39 -9.31 -3.10 -2.36
C LEU A 39 -8.77 -4.26 -1.50
N SER A 40 -8.90 -5.50 -1.98
CA SER A 40 -8.33 -6.67 -1.31
C SER A 40 -6.80 -6.64 -1.35
N SER A 41 -6.19 -6.26 -2.47
CA SER A 41 -4.74 -6.10 -2.60
C SER A 41 -4.21 -4.96 -1.73
N GLU A 42 -4.95 -3.85 -1.63
CA GLU A 42 -4.61 -2.75 -0.73
C GLU A 42 -4.65 -3.18 0.75
N LEU A 43 -5.62 -4.03 1.11
CA LEU A 43 -5.76 -4.57 2.47
C LEU A 43 -4.67 -5.61 2.82
N GLN A 44 -4.37 -6.53 1.90
CA GLN A 44 -3.49 -7.68 2.17
C GLN A 44 -2.03 -7.46 1.76
N GLY A 45 -1.77 -6.41 0.96
CA GLY A 45 -0.53 -6.26 0.22
C GLY A 45 -0.58 -6.94 -1.15
N TYR A 46 0.28 -6.50 -2.04
CA TYR A 46 0.37 -6.98 -3.42
C TYR A 46 1.30 -8.20 -3.50
N GLN A 47 0.72 -9.38 -3.73
CA GLN A 47 1.48 -10.64 -3.83
C GLN A 47 2.38 -10.69 -5.07
N ASP A 48 2.00 -9.99 -6.13
CA ASP A 48 2.67 -9.96 -7.42
C ASP A 48 3.58 -8.74 -7.58
N GLY A 49 3.97 -8.06 -6.49
CA GLY A 49 4.85 -6.88 -6.53
C GLY A 49 6.17 -7.10 -7.28
N LEU A 50 6.64 -8.35 -7.38
CA LEU A 50 7.82 -8.74 -8.15
C LEU A 50 7.67 -8.47 -9.66
N SER A 51 6.44 -8.45 -10.18
CA SER A 51 6.12 -8.20 -11.58
C SER A 51 6.58 -6.81 -12.04
N PHE A 52 6.55 -5.80 -11.15
CA PHE A 52 7.14 -4.47 -11.37
C PHE A 52 8.61 -4.55 -11.85
N TYR A 53 9.35 -5.54 -11.35
CA TYR A 53 10.76 -5.70 -11.67
C TYR A 53 11.00 -6.51 -12.95
N GLN A 54 10.05 -7.35 -13.33
CA GLN A 54 10.20 -8.38 -14.36
C GLN A 54 9.55 -8.01 -15.69
N THR A 55 8.44 -7.27 -15.67
CA THR A 55 7.66 -6.94 -16.87
C THR A 55 7.38 -5.45 -16.94
N THR A 56 7.20 -4.92 -18.15
CA THR A 56 6.77 -3.53 -18.36
C THR A 56 5.26 -3.35 -18.24
N SER A 57 4.49 -4.45 -18.24
CA SER A 57 3.02 -4.46 -18.15
C SER A 57 2.62 -5.33 -16.98
N HIS A 58 2.62 -4.74 -15.78
CA HIS A 58 2.40 -5.44 -14.51
C HIS A 58 1.05 -5.14 -13.86
N GLU A 59 0.21 -4.26 -14.42
CA GLU A 59 -1.11 -3.85 -13.89
C GLU A 59 -1.13 -3.29 -12.45
N LEU A 60 0.03 -3.23 -11.78
CA LEU A 60 0.17 -2.66 -10.44
C LEU A 60 -0.12 -1.14 -10.42
N PRO A 61 -0.70 -0.61 -9.31
CA PRO A 61 -1.07 0.79 -9.23
C PRO A 61 0.15 1.72 -9.28
N PRO A 62 0.21 2.68 -10.22
CA PRO A 62 1.38 3.53 -10.41
C PRO A 62 1.64 4.46 -9.21
N TYR A 63 0.62 4.80 -8.43
CA TYR A 63 0.80 5.65 -7.26
C TYR A 63 1.61 4.98 -6.15
N ARG A 64 1.71 3.63 -6.13
CA ARG A 64 2.53 2.86 -5.16
C ARG A 64 4.02 2.86 -5.49
N VAL A 65 4.41 3.38 -6.65
CA VAL A 65 5.83 3.50 -7.03
C VAL A 65 6.44 4.72 -6.34
N VAL A 66 7.59 4.52 -5.70
CA VAL A 66 8.30 5.56 -4.95
C VAL A 66 9.78 5.60 -5.32
N PRO A 67 10.44 6.77 -5.28
CA PRO A 67 11.89 6.85 -5.29
C PRO A 67 12.48 6.29 -3.99
N GLY A 68 13.67 5.74 -4.03
CA GLY A 68 14.36 5.27 -2.83
C GLY A 68 15.57 4.41 -3.13
N SER A 69 16.06 3.76 -2.08
CA SER A 69 17.11 2.73 -2.19
C SER A 69 16.68 1.48 -1.45
N LEU A 70 16.89 0.31 -2.05
CA LEU A 70 16.71 -0.95 -1.33
C LEU A 70 17.90 -1.25 -0.42
N GLN A 71 17.58 -1.68 0.80
CA GLN A 71 18.55 -2.08 1.81
C GLN A 71 18.16 -3.46 2.35
N ALA A 72 19.16 -4.29 2.65
CA ALA A 72 18.99 -5.43 3.54
C ALA A 72 18.87 -4.88 4.96
N TYR A 73 17.90 -5.39 5.73
CA TYR A 73 17.68 -5.07 7.13
C TYR A 73 17.85 -6.34 7.96
N TYR A 74 18.86 -6.34 8.84
CA TYR A 74 19.20 -7.50 9.66
C TYR A 74 18.57 -7.40 11.06
N GLU A 75 18.52 -8.52 11.78
CA GLU A 75 17.89 -8.60 13.12
C GLU A 75 18.59 -7.72 14.17
N ASP A 76 19.87 -7.41 13.97
CA ASP A 76 20.64 -6.49 14.82
C ASP A 76 20.38 -5.00 14.52
N GLY A 77 19.48 -4.71 13.57
CA GLY A 77 19.12 -3.36 13.13
C GLY A 77 20.09 -2.73 12.15
N THR A 78 21.11 -3.46 11.68
CA THR A 78 22.00 -2.96 10.62
C THR A 78 21.28 -2.91 9.27
N MET A 79 21.67 -1.92 8.46
CA MET A 79 21.20 -1.75 7.09
C MET A 79 22.37 -1.74 6.12
N GLU A 80 22.28 -2.54 5.06
CA GLU A 80 23.30 -2.61 4.02
C GLU A 80 22.67 -2.50 2.63
N PRO A 81 23.32 -1.80 1.67
CA PRO A 81 22.82 -1.74 0.31
C PRO A 81 22.75 -3.13 -0.32
N LEU A 82 21.64 -3.44 -0.99
CA LEU A 82 21.50 -4.71 -1.70
C LEU A 82 22.33 -4.71 -2.98
N ASN A 83 23.24 -5.68 -3.11
CA ASN A 83 23.97 -5.93 -4.35
C ASN A 83 23.15 -6.83 -5.29
N HIS A 84 22.12 -6.27 -5.93
CA HIS A 84 21.26 -6.98 -6.88
C HIS A 84 20.83 -6.07 -8.05
N PRO A 85 20.71 -6.56 -9.30
CA PRO A 85 20.32 -5.72 -10.44
C PRO A 85 19.00 -4.96 -10.26
N TYR A 86 18.03 -5.54 -9.56
CA TYR A 86 16.74 -4.88 -9.26
C TYR A 86 16.83 -3.84 -8.14
N ALA A 87 17.88 -3.89 -7.30
CA ALA A 87 18.14 -2.88 -6.27
C ALA A 87 18.76 -1.60 -6.84
N ASN A 88 19.45 -1.68 -7.98
CA ASN A 88 20.08 -0.53 -8.66
C ASN A 88 19.11 0.32 -9.49
N ARG A 89 17.82 0.31 -9.15
CA ARG A 89 16.78 1.08 -9.85
C ARG A 89 16.45 2.37 -9.09
N PRO A 90 16.03 3.45 -9.77
CA PRO A 90 15.67 4.71 -9.11
C PRO A 90 14.32 4.66 -8.39
N GLN A 91 13.51 3.65 -8.67
CA GLN A 91 12.13 3.54 -8.21
C GLN A 91 11.79 2.11 -7.83
N HIS A 92 10.92 1.99 -6.83
CA HIS A 92 10.49 0.74 -6.22
C HIS A 92 8.99 0.75 -5.99
N PHE A 93 8.36 -0.41 -6.18
CA PHE A 93 6.95 -0.58 -5.90
C PHE A 93 6.73 -0.98 -4.44
N LEU A 94 5.86 -0.27 -3.73
CA LEU A 94 5.48 -0.59 -2.35
C LEU A 94 4.35 -1.62 -2.33
N SER A 95 4.72 -2.89 -2.23
CA SER A 95 3.81 -4.03 -2.12
C SER A 95 3.11 -4.14 -0.76
N ALA A 96 3.68 -3.52 0.28
CA ALA A 96 3.18 -3.61 1.64
C ALA A 96 1.69 -3.22 1.75
N PRO A 97 0.93 -3.85 2.68
CA PRO A 97 -0.44 -3.45 3.01
C PRO A 97 -0.55 -1.94 3.25
N ILE A 98 -1.68 -1.33 2.87
CA ILE A 98 -1.87 0.11 3.10
C ILE A 98 -1.82 0.48 4.58
N SER A 99 -2.20 -0.43 5.46
CA SER A 99 -2.11 -0.28 6.92
C SER A 99 -0.66 -0.09 7.39
N TRP A 100 0.28 -0.84 6.82
CA TRP A 100 1.70 -0.71 7.13
C TRP A 100 2.24 0.63 6.62
N ILE A 101 1.88 1.05 5.40
CA ILE A 101 2.26 2.36 4.87
C ILE A 101 1.72 3.49 5.76
N GLU A 102 0.47 3.37 6.22
CA GLU A 102 -0.14 4.30 7.15
C GLU A 102 0.65 4.37 8.47
N GLU A 103 1.01 3.22 9.04
CA GLU A 103 1.82 3.12 10.26
C GLU A 103 3.22 3.74 10.09
N PHE A 104 3.98 3.33 9.06
CA PHE A 104 5.32 3.84 8.78
C PHE A 104 5.36 5.35 8.48
N SER A 105 4.23 5.94 8.08
CA SER A 105 4.12 7.38 7.88
C SER A 105 4.09 8.19 9.19
N THR A 106 3.78 7.53 10.32
CA THR A 106 3.63 8.17 11.64
C THR A 106 4.93 8.26 12.44
N PHE A 107 5.95 7.48 12.08
CA PHE A 107 7.25 7.49 12.77
C PHE A 107 7.96 8.85 12.62
N SER A 108 8.99 9.10 13.41
CA SER A 108 9.77 10.35 13.35
C SER A 108 10.71 10.37 12.12
N GLY A 109 11.28 11.55 11.80
CA GLY A 109 12.25 11.74 10.71
C GLY A 109 11.63 12.10 9.35
N ASP A 110 12.48 12.34 8.35
CA ASP A 110 12.05 12.75 7.00
C ASP A 110 12.00 11.58 6.00
N VAL A 111 12.61 10.46 6.36
CA VAL A 111 12.59 9.21 5.60
C VAL A 111 11.74 8.17 6.31
N SER A 112 11.18 7.25 5.52
CA SER A 112 10.48 6.07 6.00
C SER A 112 11.17 4.82 5.47
N ILE A 113 11.18 3.78 6.31
CA ILE A 113 11.69 2.45 5.99
C ILE A 113 10.46 1.56 5.89
N VAL A 114 10.20 1.04 4.69
CA VAL A 114 9.04 0.18 4.44
C VAL A 114 9.53 -1.18 3.97
N GLU A 115 9.02 -2.25 4.58
CA GLU A 115 9.37 -3.61 4.19
C GLU A 115 8.79 -3.96 2.81
N LEU A 116 9.54 -4.74 2.03
CA LEU A 116 9.14 -5.34 0.76
C LEU A 116 9.20 -6.87 0.88
N PRO A 117 8.15 -7.51 1.45
CA PRO A 117 8.18 -8.93 1.80
C PRO A 117 8.51 -9.84 0.62
N GLU A 118 8.02 -9.55 -0.58
CA GLU A 118 8.29 -10.31 -1.80
C GLU A 118 9.78 -10.30 -2.18
N LEU A 119 10.46 -9.18 -1.93
CA LEU A 119 11.89 -9.07 -2.18
C LEU A 119 12.73 -9.74 -1.09
N SER A 120 12.27 -9.73 0.16
CA SER A 120 12.90 -10.48 1.27
C SER A 120 13.03 -11.97 0.91
N HIS A 121 11.95 -12.56 0.37
CA HIS A 121 11.94 -13.95 -0.06
C HIS A 121 12.82 -14.20 -1.30
N PHE A 122 12.85 -13.24 -2.24
CA PHE A 122 13.54 -13.40 -3.52
C PHE A 122 15.06 -13.12 -3.46
N MET A 123 15.48 -12.08 -2.74
CA MET A 123 16.87 -11.56 -2.77
C MET A 123 17.71 -11.95 -1.54
N ALA A 124 17.09 -12.04 -0.37
CA ALA A 124 17.83 -12.11 0.89
C ALA A 124 17.94 -13.54 1.48
N ALA A 125 17.42 -14.55 0.78
CA ALA A 125 17.51 -15.98 1.17
C ALA A 125 17.20 -16.26 2.65
N GLN A 126 16.22 -15.52 3.22
CA GLN A 126 15.76 -15.58 4.61
C GLN A 126 16.74 -15.12 5.71
N ARG A 127 17.83 -14.43 5.37
CA ARG A 127 18.80 -13.92 6.38
C ARG A 127 18.64 -12.44 6.74
N ALA A 128 17.92 -11.69 5.90
CA ALA A 128 17.62 -10.29 6.11
C ALA A 128 16.24 -9.96 5.53
N GLY A 129 15.54 -8.99 6.10
CA GLY A 129 14.43 -8.34 5.44
C GLY A 129 14.94 -7.44 4.31
N VAL A 130 14.15 -7.23 3.27
CA VAL A 130 14.40 -6.20 2.27
C VAL A 130 13.47 -5.03 2.56
N VAL A 131 14.06 -3.86 2.71
CA VAL A 131 13.32 -2.61 2.94
C VAL A 131 13.65 -1.62 1.84
N VAL A 132 12.74 -0.69 1.62
CA VAL A 132 12.99 0.52 0.83
C VAL A 132 13.04 1.72 1.77
N VAL A 133 14.12 2.49 1.61
CA VAL A 133 14.28 3.79 2.26
C VAL A 133 13.79 4.85 1.29
N THR A 134 12.73 5.55 1.65
CA THR A 134 12.03 6.51 0.78
C THR A 134 11.65 7.78 1.54
N PRO A 135 11.52 8.95 0.90
CA PRO A 135 11.01 10.15 1.55
C PRO A 135 9.60 9.93 2.11
N LYS A 136 9.36 10.39 3.33
CA LYS A 136 8.05 10.24 4.00
C LYS A 136 6.90 10.93 3.26
N SER A 137 7.21 11.96 2.47
CA SER A 137 6.24 12.62 1.58
C SER A 137 5.59 11.64 0.60
N GLU A 138 6.31 10.60 0.17
CA GLU A 138 5.80 9.59 -0.74
C GLU A 138 4.76 8.69 -0.08
N LEU A 139 4.96 8.32 1.19
CA LEU A 139 3.96 7.56 1.94
C LEU A 139 2.68 8.39 2.13
N LYS A 140 2.84 9.67 2.48
CA LYS A 140 1.70 10.60 2.59
C LYS A 140 0.95 10.75 1.26
N ARG A 141 1.67 10.80 0.13
CA ARG A 141 1.09 10.84 -1.22
C ARG A 141 0.29 9.57 -1.53
N ILE A 142 0.83 8.40 -1.21
CA ILE A 142 0.14 7.12 -1.39
C ILE A 142 -1.15 7.08 -0.56
N ILE A 143 -1.05 7.38 0.73
CA ILE A 143 -2.17 7.42 1.67
C ILE A 143 -3.28 8.37 1.17
N ALA A 144 -2.91 9.57 0.74
CA ALA A 144 -3.87 10.56 0.23
C ALA A 144 -4.53 10.09 -1.08
N THR A 145 -3.75 9.51 -1.99
CA THR A 145 -4.26 8.99 -3.27
C THR A 145 -5.26 7.86 -3.03
N PHE A 146 -4.88 6.87 -2.22
CA PHE A 146 -5.74 5.76 -1.86
C PHE A 146 -7.01 6.23 -1.14
N ARG A 147 -6.88 7.15 -0.18
CA ARG A 147 -8.03 7.76 0.52
C ARG A 147 -9.04 8.34 -0.46
N ASN A 148 -8.56 9.13 -1.41
CA ASN A 148 -9.41 9.81 -2.37
C ASN A 148 -10.12 8.82 -3.29
N GLU A 149 -9.42 7.81 -3.80
CA GLU A 149 -10.03 6.77 -4.63
C GLU A 149 -11.03 5.93 -3.85
N PHE A 150 -10.71 5.55 -2.61
CA PHE A 150 -11.63 4.81 -1.75
C PHE A 150 -12.90 5.61 -1.45
N ILE A 151 -12.77 6.90 -1.11
CA ILE A 151 -13.93 7.78 -0.88
C ILE A 151 -14.78 7.91 -2.15
N LYS A 152 -14.17 8.05 -3.34
CA LYS A 152 -14.92 8.09 -4.60
C LYS A 152 -15.73 6.81 -4.82
N LEU A 153 -15.21 5.64 -4.45
CA LEU A 153 -15.96 4.39 -4.52
C LEU A 153 -17.15 4.38 -3.55
N LEU A 154 -16.95 4.83 -2.32
CA LEU A 154 -18.05 4.93 -1.35
C LEU A 154 -19.15 5.88 -1.87
N ASP A 155 -18.75 7.03 -2.42
CA ASP A 155 -19.69 8.00 -3.01
C ASP A 155 -20.45 7.41 -4.20
N GLN A 156 -19.76 6.70 -5.09
CA GLN A 156 -20.39 6.02 -6.22
C GLN A 156 -21.46 5.03 -5.74
N VAL A 157 -21.15 4.18 -4.76
CA VAL A 157 -22.08 3.18 -4.24
C VAL A 157 -23.27 3.84 -3.55
N MET A 158 -23.05 4.89 -2.77
CA MET A 158 -24.13 5.64 -2.13
C MET A 158 -25.09 6.29 -3.14
N GLN A 159 -24.58 6.77 -4.28
CA GLN A 159 -25.40 7.34 -5.35
C GLN A 159 -26.18 6.27 -6.12
N GLN A 160 -25.57 5.12 -6.37
CA GLN A 160 -26.16 4.03 -7.16
C GLN A 160 -27.11 3.14 -6.34
N HIS A 161 -26.93 3.07 -5.02
CA HIS A 161 -27.68 2.19 -4.11
C HIS A 161 -28.16 2.93 -2.84
N PRO A 162 -29.00 3.98 -2.98
CA PRO A 162 -29.44 4.82 -1.86
C PRO A 162 -30.21 4.04 -0.78
N GLU A 163 -30.81 2.90 -1.11
CA GLU A 163 -31.58 2.05 -0.19
C GLU A 163 -30.71 1.20 0.76
N THR A 164 -29.39 1.18 0.59
CA THR A 164 -28.45 0.38 1.41
C THR A 164 -27.53 1.21 2.31
N VAL A 165 -27.85 2.51 2.50
CA VAL A 165 -27.05 3.46 3.30
C VAL A 165 -27.54 3.57 4.73
#